data_AF-A0A1E5SVX3-F1
#
_entry.id   AF-A0A1E5SVX3-F1
#
_cell.length_a   1.000
_cell.length_b   1.000
_cell.length_c   1.000
_cell.angle_alpha   90.00
_cell.angle_beta   90.00
_cell.angle_gamma   90.00
#
_symmetry.space_group_name_H-M   'P 1'
#
loop_
_entity.id
_entity.type
_entity.pdbx_description
1 polymer ?
#
loop_
_entity_poly.entity_id
_entity_poly.type
_entity_poly.pdbx_seq_one_letter_code
_entity_poly.pdbx_strand_id
1 'polypeptide(L)'
;MKSLKDSIITFSLVVLGITLYVTTFATNTIVFEKDLQKKAIDLFTNLGALWIIVERSLIVYTGIWRRKDKVQLKQDLASAEESLTTAKDGLQNTVAGISQSTVTAAVNDRDGAKKKLEVFRAETGVITLRTSLIIGIIVAAVGFRILESLFNSDGLNGFQQTLFHMVDILLTAGILAGGSSMIHSLTSTLENFFENSKK
;
A
#
# COMPACT_ATOMS: atom_id res chain seq x y z
N MET A 1 3.05 -39.87 -2.49
CA MET A 1 3.87 -38.75 -3.02
C MET A 1 3.55 -38.60 -4.49
N LYS A 2 2.79 -37.57 -4.90
CA LYS A 2 2.56 -37.27 -6.32
C LYS A 2 3.91 -36.91 -6.96
N SER A 3 4.23 -37.52 -8.09
CA SER A 3 5.48 -37.27 -8.80
C SER A 3 5.55 -35.79 -9.19
N LEU A 4 6.71 -35.17 -9.02
CA LEU A 4 6.94 -33.76 -9.38
C LEU A 4 6.54 -33.47 -10.85
N LYS A 5 6.61 -34.50 -11.71
CA LYS A 5 6.17 -34.47 -13.11
C LYS A 5 4.65 -34.28 -13.26
N ASP A 6 3.85 -34.90 -12.39
CA ASP A 6 2.38 -34.79 -12.43
C ASP A 6 1.92 -33.38 -12.05
N SER A 7 2.64 -32.73 -11.12
CA SER A 7 2.37 -31.34 -10.73
C SER A 7 2.69 -30.35 -11.85
N ILE A 8 3.78 -30.59 -12.59
CA ILE A 8 4.16 -29.75 -13.73
C ILE A 8 3.16 -29.91 -14.89
N ILE A 9 2.74 -31.15 -15.18
CA ILE A 9 1.76 -31.43 -16.24
C ILE A 9 0.40 -30.79 -15.90
N THR A 10 -0.03 -30.88 -14.64
CA THR A 10 -1.29 -30.26 -14.20
C THR A 10 -1.22 -28.74 -14.30
N PHE A 11 -0.12 -28.13 -13.90
CA PHE A 11 0.08 -26.68 -14.00
C PHE A 11 0.09 -26.21 -15.46
N SER A 12 0.81 -26.91 -16.35
CA SER A 12 0.83 -26.59 -17.78
C SER A 12 -0.56 -26.70 -18.41
N LEU A 13 -1.35 -27.73 -18.06
CA LEU A 13 -2.72 -27.89 -18.57
C LEU A 13 -3.66 -26.78 -18.07
N VAL A 14 -3.50 -26.34 -16.82
CA VAL A 14 -4.27 -25.22 -16.28
C VAL A 14 -3.90 -23.91 -16.98
N VAL A 15 -2.61 -23.63 -17.17
CA VAL A 15 -2.15 -22.44 -17.90
C VAL A 15 -2.66 -22.47 -19.35
N LEU A 16 -2.50 -23.59 -20.05
CA LEU A 16 -2.97 -23.77 -21.42
C LEU A 16 -4.50 -23.62 -21.53
N GLY A 17 -5.24 -24.15 -20.56
CA GLY A 17 -6.69 -24.02 -20.47
C GLY A 17 -7.14 -22.58 -20.23
N ILE A 18 -6.43 -21.84 -19.37
CA ILE A 18 -6.67 -20.40 -19.16
C ILE A 18 -6.34 -19.62 -20.44
N THR A 19 -5.23 -19.93 -21.12
CA THR A 19 -4.86 -19.26 -22.37
C THR A 19 -5.90 -19.52 -23.47
N LEU A 20 -6.35 -20.78 -23.65
CA LEU A 20 -7.40 -21.14 -24.61
C LEU A 20 -8.75 -20.51 -24.28
N TYR A 21 -9.11 -20.43 -23.00
CA TYR A 21 -10.34 -19.77 -22.56
C TYR A 21 -10.29 -18.26 -22.85
N VAL A 22 -9.17 -17.61 -22.55
CA VAL A 22 -8.97 -16.19 -22.87
C VAL A 22 -9.01 -15.96 -24.38
N THR A 23 -8.37 -16.78 -25.21
CA THR A 23 -8.36 -16.55 -26.66
C THR A 23 -9.69 -16.84 -27.35
N THR A 24 -10.51 -17.76 -26.81
CA THR A 24 -11.78 -18.14 -27.44
C THR A 24 -12.99 -17.35 -26.90
N PHE A 25 -12.96 -16.90 -25.65
CA PHE A 25 -14.05 -16.13 -25.04
C PHE A 25 -13.78 -14.62 -24.93
N ALA A 26 -12.54 -14.14 -25.00
CA ALA A 26 -12.20 -12.70 -24.95
C ALA A 26 -12.13 -12.04 -26.34
N THR A 27 -13.00 -12.45 -27.28
CA THR A 27 -13.11 -11.80 -28.60
C THR A 27 -13.77 -10.42 -28.54
N ASN A 28 -14.43 -10.09 -27.43
CA ASN A 28 -14.87 -8.73 -27.16
C ASN A 28 -13.68 -7.94 -26.62
N THR A 29 -13.05 -7.20 -27.53
CA THR A 29 -11.85 -6.43 -27.22
C THR A 29 -12.19 -5.25 -26.33
N ILE A 30 -11.45 -5.12 -25.23
CA ILE A 30 -11.39 -3.89 -24.45
C ILE A 30 -10.66 -2.87 -25.33
N VAL A 31 -11.36 -1.83 -25.77
CA VAL A 31 -10.76 -0.77 -26.59
C VAL A 31 -10.49 0.44 -25.71
N PHE A 32 -9.31 1.04 -25.88
CA PHE A 32 -9.01 2.31 -25.23
C PHE A 32 -9.96 3.39 -25.70
N GLU A 33 -10.33 4.29 -24.80
CA GLU A 33 -11.11 5.45 -25.19
C GLU A 33 -10.35 6.32 -26.20
N LYS A 34 -11.05 6.83 -27.22
CA LYS A 34 -10.44 7.62 -28.32
C LYS A 34 -9.69 8.86 -27.83
N ASP A 35 -10.11 9.43 -26.70
CA ASP A 35 -9.50 10.61 -26.05
C ASP A 35 -8.75 10.23 -24.76
N LEU A 36 -7.96 9.15 -24.81
CA LEU A 36 -7.27 8.59 -23.65
C LEU A 36 -6.45 9.63 -22.85
N GLN A 37 -5.71 10.52 -23.53
CA GLN A 37 -4.92 11.54 -22.84
C GLN A 37 -5.79 12.52 -22.03
N LYS A 38 -6.88 13.00 -22.62
CA LYS A 38 -7.78 13.94 -21.95
C LYS A 38 -8.47 13.26 -20.77
N LYS A 39 -8.99 12.05 -20.97
CA LYS A 39 -9.62 11.28 -19.90
C LYS A 39 -8.64 10.91 -18.78
N ALA A 40 -7.38 10.59 -19.11
CA ALA A 40 -6.36 10.34 -18.11
C ALA A 40 -6.09 11.58 -17.23
N ILE A 41 -5.96 12.76 -17.83
CA ILE A 41 -5.77 14.02 -17.09
C ILE A 41 -6.98 14.32 -16.19
N ASP A 42 -8.20 14.17 -16.72
CA ASP A 42 -9.44 14.38 -15.95
C ASP A 42 -9.53 13.39 -14.77
N LEU A 43 -9.18 12.12 -15.01
CA LEU A 43 -9.14 11.07 -14.01
C LEU A 43 -8.14 11.40 -12.91
N PHE A 44 -6.89 11.75 -13.25
CA PHE A 44 -5.88 12.10 -12.26
C PHE A 44 -6.26 13.33 -11.43
N THR A 45 -6.92 14.31 -12.06
CA THR A 45 -7.42 15.51 -11.36
C THR A 45 -8.48 15.13 -10.33
N ASN A 46 -9.47 14.34 -10.74
CA ASN A 46 -10.54 13.87 -9.87
C ASN A 46 -10.02 12.94 -8.77
N LEU A 47 -9.13 12.02 -9.12
CA LEU A 47 -8.49 11.09 -8.18
C LEU A 47 -7.61 11.84 -7.18
N GLY A 48 -6.88 12.85 -7.63
CA GLY A 48 -6.05 13.70 -6.77
C GLY A 48 -6.87 14.48 -5.75
N ALA A 49 -7.98 15.07 -6.17
CA ALA A 49 -8.92 15.75 -5.26
C ALA A 49 -9.48 14.78 -4.21
N LEU A 50 -9.89 13.58 -4.65
CA LEU A 50 -10.43 12.54 -3.78
C LEU A 50 -9.38 12.01 -2.81
N TRP A 51 -8.15 11.80 -3.29
CA TRP A 51 -7.01 11.39 -2.47
C TRP A 51 -6.71 12.39 -1.35
N ILE A 52 -6.72 13.70 -1.64
CA ILE A 52 -6.53 14.73 -0.61
C ILE A 52 -7.59 14.60 0.49
N ILE A 53 -8.85 14.40 0.14
CA ILE A 53 -9.94 14.24 1.13
C ILE A 53 -9.71 13.00 1.99
N VAL A 54 -9.35 11.87 1.38
CA VAL A 54 -9.07 10.61 2.09
C VAL A 54 -7.86 10.76 3.01
N GLU A 55 -6.77 11.35 2.51
CA GLU A 55 -5.56 11.61 3.28
C GLU A 55 -5.86 12.49 4.50
N ARG A 56 -6.58 13.60 4.30
CA ARG A 56 -6.97 14.50 5.40
C ARG A 56 -7.86 13.81 6.42
N SER A 57 -8.78 12.97 5.97
CA SER A 57 -9.67 12.20 6.86
C SER A 57 -8.88 11.20 7.72
N LEU A 58 -7.89 10.51 7.14
CA LEU A 58 -7.04 9.56 7.85
C LEU A 58 -6.11 10.24 8.86
N ILE A 59 -5.56 11.41 8.51
CA ILE A 59 -4.73 12.21 9.43
C ILE A 59 -5.55 12.65 10.64
N VAL A 60 -6.80 13.09 10.43
CA VAL A 60 -7.69 13.48 11.54
C VAL A 60 -8.01 12.27 12.41
N TYR A 61 -8.37 11.14 11.81
CA TYR A 61 -8.69 9.91 12.54
C TYR A 61 -7.52 9.41 13.40
N THR A 62 -6.33 9.26 12.80
CA THR A 62 -5.13 8.77 13.50
C THR A 62 -4.58 9.81 14.49
N GLY A 63 -4.67 11.09 14.14
CA GLY A 63 -4.17 12.22 14.93
C GLY A 63 -5.00 12.52 16.17
N ILE A 64 -6.29 12.22 16.18
CA ILE A 64 -7.14 12.36 17.38
C ILE A 64 -7.00 11.12 18.27
N TRP A 65 -7.09 9.92 17.69
CA TRP A 65 -7.28 8.72 18.50
C TRP A 65 -5.96 8.14 19.05
N ARG A 66 -4.85 8.17 18.31
CA ARG A 66 -3.58 7.52 18.72
C ARG A 66 -2.49 8.48 19.22
N ARG A 67 -2.85 9.75 19.46
CA ARG A 67 -1.87 10.78 19.86
C ARG A 67 -1.26 10.53 21.24
N LYS A 68 -2.09 10.12 22.21
CA LYS A 68 -1.66 9.91 23.60
C LYS A 68 -0.59 8.83 23.69
N ASP A 69 -0.83 7.67 23.08
CA ASP A 69 0.09 6.54 23.05
C ASP A 69 1.42 6.89 22.37
N LYS A 70 1.36 7.63 21.25
CA LYS A 70 2.57 8.08 20.54
C LYS A 70 3.41 9.05 21.39
N VAL A 71 2.77 9.90 22.19
CA VAL A 71 3.47 10.85 23.07
C VAL A 71 4.15 10.11 24.20
N GLN A 72 3.47 9.16 24.84
CA GLN A 72 4.04 8.34 25.91
C GLN A 72 5.25 7.53 25.42
N LEU A 73 5.14 6.82 24.29
CA LEU A 73 6.24 6.04 23.72
C LEU A 73 7.46 6.90 23.34
N LYS A 74 7.23 8.13 22.90
CA LYS A 74 8.33 9.07 22.62
C LYS A 74 8.99 9.56 23.89
N GLN A 75 8.22 9.79 24.95
CA GLN A 75 8.74 10.21 26.24
C GLN A 75 9.55 9.08 26.89
N ASP A 76 9.06 7.84 26.84
CA ASP A 76 9.77 6.66 27.31
C ASP A 76 11.12 6.48 26.59
N LEU A 77 11.12 6.61 25.25
CA LEU A 77 12.35 6.54 24.46
C LEU A 77 13.33 7.66 24.84
N ALA A 78 12.86 8.89 25.01
CA ALA A 78 13.69 10.02 25.40
C ALA A 78 14.33 9.80 26.78
N SER A 79 13.56 9.29 27.75
CA SER A 79 14.07 8.99 29.10
C SER A 79 15.09 7.82 29.11
N ALA A 80 14.91 6.83 28.24
CA ALA A 80 15.85 5.73 28.07
C ALA A 80 17.15 6.18 27.38
N GLU A 81 17.06 7.09 26.40
CA GLU A 81 18.24 7.70 25.77
C GLU A 81 19.04 8.57 26.75
N GLU A 82 18.35 9.36 27.57
CA GLU A 82 18.97 10.16 28.63
C GLU A 82 19.73 9.28 29.63
N SER A 83 19.09 8.20 30.10
CA SER A 83 19.70 7.21 31.01
C SER A 83 20.94 6.54 30.40
N LEU A 84 20.94 6.30 29.09
CA LEU A 84 22.08 5.73 28.37
C LEU A 84 23.22 6.74 28.21
N THR A 85 22.92 8.02 27.97
CA THR A 85 23.94 9.08 27.93
C THR A 85 24.60 9.25 29.28
N THR A 86 23.83 9.35 30.37
CA THR A 86 24.37 9.45 31.73
C THR A 86 25.18 8.21 32.13
N ALA A 87 24.73 7.01 31.75
CA ALA A 87 25.47 5.77 32.02
C ALA A 87 26.80 5.71 31.25
N LYS A 88 26.85 6.21 30.01
CA LYS A 88 28.09 6.29 29.22
C LYS A 88 29.06 7.33 29.79
N ASP A 89 28.57 8.49 30.18
CA ASP A 89 29.38 9.55 30.77
C ASP A 89 29.97 9.11 32.13
N GLY A 90 29.21 8.35 32.92
CA GLY A 90 29.70 7.72 34.15
C GLY A 90 30.73 6.61 33.91
N LEU A 91 30.61 5.84 32.82
CA LEU A 91 31.58 4.81 32.41
C LEU A 91 32.90 5.42 31.95
N GLN A 92 32.86 6.58 31.27
CA GLN A 92 34.06 7.29 30.82
C GLN A 92 34.87 7.89 31.99
N ASN A 93 34.20 8.13 33.13
CA ASN A 93 34.80 8.68 34.35
C ASN A 93 35.18 7.62 35.40
N THR A 94 34.87 6.33 35.20
CA THR A 94 35.11 5.26 36.22
C THR A 94 35.77 4.01 35.64
N VAL A 95 36.78 3.47 36.33
CA VAL A 95 37.65 2.37 35.88
C VAL A 95 36.91 1.01 35.76
N ALA A 96 36.72 0.58 34.50
CA ALA A 96 36.71 -0.77 33.90
C ALA A 96 35.84 -1.94 34.43
N GLY A 97 35.31 -1.95 35.66
CA GLY A 97 34.71 -3.18 36.23
C GLY A 97 33.20 -3.16 36.50
N ILE A 98 32.69 -2.04 37.02
CA ILE A 98 31.34 -1.95 37.59
C ILE A 98 30.33 -1.31 36.61
N SER A 99 30.82 -0.56 35.61
CA SER A 99 29.97 0.27 34.74
C SER A 99 29.39 -0.48 33.52
N GLN A 100 29.96 -1.64 33.13
CA GLN A 100 29.55 -2.39 31.94
C GLN A 100 28.12 -2.96 32.03
N SER A 101 27.71 -3.40 33.23
CA SER A 101 26.36 -3.93 33.48
C SER A 101 25.30 -2.83 33.43
N THR A 102 25.59 -1.63 33.94
CA THR A 102 24.71 -0.46 33.91
C THR A 102 24.51 0.06 32.48
N VAL A 103 25.56 0.08 31.67
CA VAL A 103 25.46 0.45 30.25
C VAL A 103 24.67 -0.60 29.47
N THR A 104 24.86 -1.89 29.76
CA THR A 104 24.10 -2.96 29.11
C THR A 104 22.62 -2.93 29.48
N ALA A 105 22.29 -2.62 30.74
CA ALA A 105 20.91 -2.39 31.17
C ALA A 105 20.27 -1.19 30.46
N ALA A 106 20.96 -0.05 30.39
CA ALA A 106 20.46 1.14 29.68
C ALA A 106 20.31 0.91 28.16
N VAL A 107 21.19 0.12 27.54
CA VAL A 107 21.05 -0.30 26.13
C VAL A 107 19.81 -1.17 25.95
N ASN A 108 19.56 -2.13 26.84
CA ASN A 108 18.37 -2.98 26.79
C ASN A 108 17.08 -2.16 26.97
N ASP A 109 17.06 -1.16 27.85
CA ASP A 109 15.91 -0.27 28.05
C ASP A 109 15.63 0.60 26.82
N ARG A 110 16.67 1.18 26.20
CA ARG A 110 16.55 1.91 24.93
C ARG A 110 16.00 1.02 23.83
N ASP A 111 16.55 -0.19 23.68
CA ASP A 111 16.14 -1.11 22.62
C ASP A 111 14.71 -1.61 22.84
N GLY A 112 14.31 -1.82 24.10
CA GLY A 112 12.93 -2.10 24.48
C GLY A 112 11.97 -0.98 24.11
N ALA A 113 12.29 0.27 24.46
CA ALA A 113 11.47 1.44 24.11
C ALA A 113 11.38 1.66 22.59
N LYS A 114 12.50 1.50 21.87
CA LYS A 114 12.54 1.59 20.41
C LYS A 114 11.68 0.52 19.75
N LYS A 115 11.77 -0.73 20.22
CA LYS A 115 10.93 -1.83 19.73
C LYS A 115 9.45 -1.54 19.92
N LYS A 116 9.04 -1.01 21.08
CA LYS A 116 7.64 -0.60 21.32
C LYS A 116 7.18 0.49 20.34
N LEU A 117 8.05 1.46 20.03
CA LEU A 117 7.74 2.51 19.04
C LEU A 117 7.60 1.94 17.62
N GLU A 118 8.45 0.98 17.23
CA GLU A 118 8.37 0.32 15.93
C GLU A 118 7.10 -0.52 15.78
N VAL A 119 6.74 -1.29 16.81
CA VAL A 119 5.47 -2.04 16.85
C VAL A 119 4.28 -1.10 16.73
N PHE A 120 4.26 0.00 17.49
CA PHE A 120 3.19 0.99 17.41
C PHE A 120 3.06 1.62 16.01
N ARG A 121 4.20 1.91 15.35
CA ARG A 121 4.20 2.42 13.97
C ARG A 121 3.65 1.38 12.99
N ALA A 122 4.07 0.13 13.11
CA ALA A 122 3.59 -0.96 12.28
C ALA A 122 2.08 -1.15 12.44
N GLU A 123 1.57 -1.21 13.67
CA GLU A 123 0.14 -1.30 13.96
C GLU A 123 -0.64 -0.10 13.42
N THR A 124 -0.09 1.11 13.56
CA THR A 124 -0.72 2.32 13.03
C THR A 124 -0.77 2.29 11.51
N GLY A 125 0.28 1.79 10.86
CA GLY A 125 0.31 1.56 9.42
C GLY A 125 -0.76 0.58 8.97
N VAL A 126 -0.89 -0.57 9.64
CA VAL A 126 -1.91 -1.58 9.32
C VAL A 126 -3.32 -1.04 9.49
N ILE A 127 -3.60 -0.31 10.57
CA ILE A 127 -4.93 0.28 10.79
C ILE A 127 -5.23 1.32 9.72
N THR A 128 -4.28 2.22 9.41
CA THR A 128 -4.44 3.26 8.39
C THR A 128 -4.72 2.64 7.03
N LEU A 129 -3.96 1.61 6.65
CA LEU A 129 -4.13 0.89 5.39
C LEU A 129 -5.51 0.21 5.30
N ARG A 130 -5.95 -0.45 6.38
CA ARG A 130 -7.28 -1.08 6.40
C ARG A 130 -8.39 -0.05 6.27
N THR A 131 -8.29 1.06 7.01
CA THR A 131 -9.31 2.12 6.94
C THR A 131 -9.33 2.82 5.59
N SER A 132 -8.17 3.08 4.98
CA SER A 132 -8.08 3.71 3.66
C SER A 132 -8.58 2.78 2.56
N LEU A 133 -8.33 1.47 2.67
CA LEU A 133 -8.86 0.47 1.75
C LEU A 133 -10.40 0.39 1.81
N ILE A 134 -10.99 0.37 3.00
CA ILE A 134 -12.45 0.37 3.16
C ILE A 134 -13.06 1.62 2.52
N ILE A 135 -12.47 2.80 2.78
CA ILE A 135 -12.91 4.05 2.16
C ILE A 135 -12.77 3.98 0.63
N GLY A 136 -11.64 3.46 0.13
CA GLY A 136 -11.41 3.27 -1.30
C GLY A 136 -12.43 2.35 -1.97
N ILE A 137 -12.84 1.27 -1.31
CA ILE A 137 -13.89 0.37 -1.81
C ILE A 137 -15.24 1.10 -1.88
N ILE A 138 -15.60 1.87 -0.86
CA ILE A 138 -16.83 2.66 -0.85
C ILE A 138 -16.83 3.68 -1.99
N VAL A 139 -15.73 4.40 -2.18
CA VAL A 139 -15.54 5.37 -3.27
C VAL A 139 -15.69 4.68 -4.64
N ALA A 140 -15.06 3.52 -4.82
CA ALA A 140 -15.15 2.76 -6.06
C ALA A 140 -16.57 2.23 -6.32
N ALA A 141 -17.29 1.86 -5.27
CA ALA A 141 -18.70 1.44 -5.36
C ALA A 141 -19.64 2.60 -5.73
N VAL A 142 -19.32 3.84 -5.31
CA VAL A 142 -20.08 5.05 -5.66
C VAL A 142 -19.91 5.45 -7.14
N GLY A 143 -18.95 4.86 -7.85
CA GLY A 143 -18.77 5.03 -9.29
C GLY A 143 -17.48 5.75 -9.69
N PHE A 144 -16.57 6.00 -8.75
CA PHE A 144 -15.21 6.42 -9.09
C PHE A 144 -14.40 5.19 -9.51
N ARG A 145 -14.29 4.97 -10.81
CA ARG A 145 -13.74 3.75 -11.41
C ARG A 145 -12.68 4.11 -12.44
N ILE A 146 -11.44 3.67 -12.19
CA ILE A 146 -10.27 4.12 -12.93
C ILE A 146 -10.21 3.43 -14.30
N LEU A 147 -10.38 2.11 -14.33
CA LEU A 147 -10.30 1.35 -15.57
C LEU A 147 -11.51 1.64 -16.46
N GLU A 148 -12.71 1.70 -15.91
CA GLU A 148 -13.93 2.05 -16.66
C GLU A 148 -13.84 3.44 -17.30
N SER A 149 -13.12 4.37 -16.67
CA SER A 149 -12.89 5.71 -17.26
C SER A 149 -11.85 5.71 -18.39
N LEU A 150 -10.95 4.72 -18.47
CA LEU A 150 -9.88 4.64 -19.48
C LEU A 150 -10.22 3.69 -20.62
N PHE A 151 -11.12 2.73 -20.39
CA PHE A 151 -11.45 1.67 -21.31
C PHE A 151 -12.96 1.61 -21.56
N ASN A 152 -13.34 1.40 -22.83
CA ASN A 152 -14.72 1.14 -23.17
C ASN A 152 -15.05 -0.35 -22.91
N SER A 153 -16.04 -0.60 -22.04
CA SER A 153 -16.48 -1.94 -21.64
C SER A 153 -17.84 -2.35 -22.21
N ASP A 154 -18.44 -1.53 -23.09
CA ASP A 154 -19.80 -1.71 -23.63
C ASP A 154 -19.95 -3.00 -24.45
N GLY A 155 -18.84 -3.54 -24.97
CA GLY A 155 -18.82 -4.78 -25.74
C GLY A 155 -18.64 -6.05 -24.91
N LEU A 156 -18.40 -5.97 -23.60
CA LEU A 156 -18.06 -7.15 -22.79
C LEU A 156 -19.27 -8.04 -22.50
N ASN A 157 -19.04 -9.36 -22.44
CA ASN A 157 -20.05 -10.29 -21.95
C ASN A 157 -20.29 -10.07 -20.43
N GLY A 158 -21.49 -10.34 -19.90
CA GLY A 158 -21.86 -10.02 -18.51
C GLY A 158 -20.91 -10.58 -17.44
N PHE A 159 -20.31 -11.76 -17.66
CA PHE A 159 -19.27 -12.29 -16.78
C PHE A 159 -17.95 -11.50 -16.86
N GLN A 160 -17.52 -11.10 -18.07
CA GLN A 160 -16.33 -10.27 -18.27
C GLN A 160 -16.52 -8.87 -17.69
N GLN A 161 -17.71 -8.29 -17.84
CA GLN A 161 -18.05 -6.99 -17.26
C GLN A 161 -18.01 -7.05 -15.73
N THR A 162 -18.50 -8.14 -15.13
CA THR A 162 -18.44 -8.34 -13.68
C THR A 162 -16.98 -8.45 -13.20
N LEU A 163 -16.15 -9.25 -13.88
CA LEU A 163 -14.73 -9.35 -13.55
C LEU A 163 -13.99 -8.02 -13.74
N PHE A 164 -14.30 -7.29 -14.82
CA PHE A 164 -13.72 -5.98 -15.10
C PHE A 164 -14.05 -5.00 -13.96
N HIS A 165 -15.31 -4.92 -13.52
CA HIS A 165 -15.69 -4.09 -12.38
C HIS A 165 -15.02 -4.54 -11.07
N MET A 166 -14.87 -5.84 -10.82
CA MET A 166 -14.17 -6.32 -9.61
C MET A 166 -12.71 -5.89 -9.60
N VAL A 167 -12.01 -6.04 -10.73
CA VAL A 167 -10.62 -5.63 -10.87
C VAL A 167 -10.50 -4.11 -10.74
N ASP A 168 -11.41 -3.35 -11.33
CA ASP A 168 -11.40 -1.89 -11.24
C ASP A 168 -11.66 -1.38 -9.81
N ILE A 169 -12.60 -2.00 -9.10
CA ILE A 169 -12.86 -1.66 -7.69
C ILE A 169 -11.63 -1.96 -6.84
N LEU A 170 -11.00 -3.12 -7.02
CA LEU A 170 -9.79 -3.48 -6.29
C LEU A 170 -8.63 -2.55 -6.62
N LEU A 171 -8.46 -2.21 -7.90
CA LEU A 171 -7.43 -1.31 -8.37
C LEU A 171 -7.66 0.08 -7.78
N THR A 172 -8.84 0.65 -7.94
CA THR A 172 -9.18 2.00 -7.45
C THR A 172 -9.04 2.09 -5.93
N ALA A 173 -9.55 1.11 -5.19
CA ALA A 173 -9.40 1.05 -3.75
C ALA A 173 -7.93 0.91 -3.33
N GLY A 174 -7.17 0.06 -4.03
CA GLY A 174 -5.74 -0.15 -3.78
C GLY A 174 -4.92 1.11 -4.04
N ILE A 175 -5.27 1.90 -5.04
CA ILE A 175 -4.59 3.16 -5.39
C ILE A 175 -4.88 4.24 -4.34
N LEU A 176 -6.14 4.37 -3.94
CA LEU A 176 -6.53 5.27 -2.86
C LEU A 176 -5.87 4.88 -1.52
N ALA A 177 -5.77 3.59 -1.24
CA ALA A 177 -5.18 3.07 -0.02
C ALA A 177 -3.64 3.11 0.01
N GLY A 178 -3.00 2.88 -1.14
CA GLY A 178 -1.54 2.84 -1.32
C GLY A 178 -0.88 4.22 -1.26
N GLY A 179 -1.67 5.29 -1.24
CA GLY A 179 -1.19 6.66 -1.10
C GLY A 179 -0.45 7.18 -2.33
N SER A 180 0.36 8.23 -2.12
CA SER A 180 1.07 8.93 -3.20
C SER A 180 2.07 8.05 -3.96
N SER A 181 2.63 7.02 -3.31
CA SER A 181 3.55 6.08 -3.96
C SER A 181 2.86 5.29 -5.07
N MET A 182 1.63 4.85 -4.86
CA MET A 182 0.89 4.06 -5.85
C MET A 182 0.46 4.93 -7.03
N ILE A 183 0.02 6.17 -6.76
CA ILE A 183 -0.32 7.16 -7.79
C ILE A 183 0.91 7.44 -8.67
N HIS A 184 2.08 7.69 -8.07
CA HIS A 184 3.31 7.92 -8.82
C HIS A 184 3.72 6.74 -9.71
N SER A 185 3.58 5.50 -9.23
CA SER A 185 3.83 4.30 -10.03
C SER A 185 2.86 4.15 -11.20
N LEU A 186 1.59 4.55 -11.05
CA LEU A 186 0.65 4.54 -12.17
C LEU A 186 0.98 5.61 -13.20
N THR A 187 1.24 6.84 -12.75
CA THR A 187 1.55 7.96 -13.65
C THR A 187 2.78 7.61 -14.49
N SER A 188 3.84 7.09 -13.87
CA SER A 188 5.04 6.65 -14.59
C SER A 188 4.77 5.48 -15.54
N THR A 189 3.91 4.52 -15.19
CA THR A 189 3.52 3.42 -16.10
C THR A 189 2.76 3.95 -17.33
N LEU A 190 1.86 4.91 -17.14
CA LEU A 190 1.12 5.54 -18.24
C LEU A 190 2.01 6.44 -19.10
N GLU A 191 2.92 7.20 -18.50
CA GLU A 191 3.91 7.99 -19.22
C GLU A 191 4.77 7.09 -20.12
N ASN A 192 5.32 6.01 -19.56
CA ASN A 192 6.07 5.01 -20.32
C ASN A 192 5.25 4.38 -21.46
N PHE A 193 3.95 4.14 -21.24
CA PHE A 193 3.05 3.64 -22.29
C PHE A 193 2.87 4.67 -23.41
N PHE A 194 2.64 5.94 -23.09
CA PHE A 194 2.49 7.01 -24.08
C PHE A 194 3.78 7.28 -24.86
N GLU A 195 4.93 7.22 -24.20
CA GLU A 195 6.24 7.37 -24.87
C GLU A 195 6.49 6.22 -25.84
N ASN A 196 6.17 4.98 -25.46
CA ASN A 196 6.34 3.82 -26.32
C ASN A 196 5.30 3.74 -27.45
N SER A 197 4.07 4.21 -27.23
CA SER A 197 3.03 4.24 -28.27
C SER A 197 3.28 5.30 -29.36
N LYS A 198 4.20 6.26 -29.13
CA LYS A 198 4.60 7.26 -30.13
C LYS A 198 5.78 6.82 -31.02
N LYS A 199 6.42 5.67 -30.72
CA LYS A 199 7.43 5.03 -31.56
C LYS A 199 6.79 4.04 -32.51
#